data_AF-A0AAW1H5J3-F1
#
_entry.id   AF-A0AAW1H5J3-F1
#
_cell.length_a   1.000
_cell.length_b   1.000
_cell.length_c   1.000
_cell.angle_alpha   90.00
_cell.angle_beta   90.00
_cell.angle_gamma   90.00
#
_symmetry.space_group_name_H-M   'P 1'
#
loop_
_entity.id
_entity.type
_entity.pdbx_description
1 polymer ?
#
loop_
_entity_poly.entity_id
_entity_poly.type
_entity_poly.pdbx_seq_one_letter_code
_entity_poly.pdbx_strand_id
1 'polypeptide(L)'
;MYGLLLAKIQNSVQHWSSKILSYAGKIQLLNSVIFGLESYWCACILLPKGVIKQIRKICKDFFWNQNGGKRWVFKSWKSICHPWREGGFGIKELLSWNKALLARLLWKLDQGVDSVWVQWTTEYNLCGQSVWEVSVKNFHSESFRGILVVRDDFLQKTGSIDSARARLASWVNNKKFNLSKAYDFFRLKSPTITWTKSIMGSSVVPSHGVITMIAGQGKLATTDSISRRGLILVNRYSMCECHEETHRHLFFRCPMSHFIWLGLTAWMRIASRSCDLLTELHWTIKRNTIRHWKTRWFRGCVTAAVYYILHERNTRIFAGQKRSPSQILWLIKYIVSIRLISCTSRVDEHDITSALNQ
;
A
#
# COMPACT_ATOMS: atom_id res chain seq x y z
N MET A 1 26.92 12.73 -6.86
CA MET A 1 25.58 12.81 -7.51
C MET A 1 24.44 12.31 -6.60
N TYR A 2 24.45 11.06 -6.13
CA TYR A 2 23.32 10.51 -5.33
C TYR A 2 23.10 11.15 -3.95
N GLY A 3 24.12 11.82 -3.39
CA GLY A 3 24.01 12.57 -2.12
C GLY A 3 22.92 13.65 -2.18
N LEU A 4 22.73 14.31 -3.33
CA LEU A 4 21.68 15.31 -3.51
C LEU A 4 20.28 14.70 -3.45
N LEU A 5 20.08 13.52 -4.06
CA LEU A 5 18.81 12.78 -3.98
C LEU A 5 18.51 12.38 -2.53
N LEU A 6 19.50 11.80 -1.85
CA LEU A 6 19.36 11.38 -0.46
C LEU A 6 19.03 12.56 0.45
N ALA A 7 19.74 13.69 0.31
CA ALA A 7 19.48 14.91 1.08
C ALA A 7 18.06 15.46 0.83
N LYS A 8 17.60 15.51 -0.43
CA LYS A 8 16.23 15.96 -0.75
C LYS A 8 15.16 15.05 -0.13
N ILE A 9 15.36 13.73 -0.19
CA ILE A 9 14.44 12.76 0.43
C ILE A 9 14.45 12.92 1.96
N GLN A 10 15.63 13.03 2.57
CA GLN A 10 15.79 13.22 4.02
C GLN A 10 15.11 14.50 4.50
N ASN A 11 15.37 15.63 3.84
CA ASN A 11 14.78 16.93 4.21
C ASN A 11 13.25 16.89 4.12
N SER A 12 12.71 16.25 3.08
CA SER A 12 11.26 16.07 2.90
C SER A 12 10.67 15.25 4.06
N VAL A 13 11.30 14.13 4.41
CA VAL A 13 10.89 13.26 5.51
C VAL A 13 11.00 13.95 6.87
N GLN A 14 12.06 14.72 7.11
CA GLN A 14 12.24 15.49 8.34
C GLN A 14 11.13 16.53 8.50
N HIS A 15 10.82 17.28 7.44
CA HIS A 15 9.72 18.25 7.45
C HIS A 15 8.35 17.61 7.71
N TRP A 16 8.11 16.39 7.25
CA TRP A 16 6.85 15.69 7.54
C TRP A 16 6.82 15.05 8.92
N SER A 17 7.98 14.70 9.48
CA SER A 17 8.06 14.04 10.78
C SER A 17 7.70 14.97 11.95
N SER A 18 7.71 16.29 11.74
CA SER A 18 7.18 17.27 12.70
C SER A 18 5.65 17.35 12.72
N LYS A 19 4.97 16.73 11.75
CA LYS A 19 3.50 16.74 11.62
C LYS A 19 2.89 15.44 12.12
N ILE A 20 1.75 15.52 12.79
CA ILE A 20 0.96 14.34 13.19
C ILE A 20 0.27 13.78 11.94
N LEU A 21 0.82 12.69 11.38
CA LEU A 21 0.31 12.08 10.15
C LEU A 21 -0.19 10.66 10.38
N SER A 22 -1.38 10.36 9.82
CA SER A 22 -1.87 8.99 9.74
C SER A 22 -1.02 8.15 8.78
N TYR A 23 -1.05 6.82 8.92
CA TYR A 23 -0.36 5.93 7.97
C TYR A 23 -0.81 6.15 6.52
N ALA A 24 -2.10 6.44 6.29
CA ALA A 24 -2.60 6.76 4.96
C ALA A 24 -2.02 8.07 4.43
N GLY A 25 -1.90 9.11 5.26
CA GLY A 25 -1.23 10.36 4.89
C GLY A 25 0.24 10.15 4.54
N LYS A 26 0.96 9.31 5.29
CA LYS A 26 2.35 8.95 4.98
C LYS A 26 2.49 8.20 3.66
N ILE A 27 1.60 7.24 3.38
CA ILE A 27 1.57 6.53 2.08
C ILE A 27 1.35 7.52 0.94
N GLN A 28 0.45 8.49 1.12
CA GLN A 28 0.19 9.51 0.12
C GLN A 28 1.45 10.32 -0.18
N LEU A 29 2.15 10.82 0.84
CA LEU A 29 3.40 11.60 0.66
C LEU A 29 4.52 10.78 0.01
N LEU A 30 4.64 9.50 0.38
CA LEU A 30 5.61 8.59 -0.25
C LEU A 30 5.32 8.39 -1.74
N ASN A 31 4.04 8.21 -2.11
CA ASN A 31 3.64 7.99 -3.50
C ASN A 31 3.60 9.25 -4.36
N SER A 32 3.36 10.43 -3.77
CA SER A 32 3.28 11.68 -4.52
C SER A 32 4.63 12.39 -4.64
N VAL A 33 5.37 12.51 -3.53
CA VAL A 33 6.61 13.29 -3.47
C VAL A 33 7.84 12.41 -3.65
N ILE A 34 8.03 11.42 -2.77
CA ILE A 34 9.26 10.61 -2.78
C ILE A 34 9.36 9.80 -4.07
N PHE A 35 8.27 9.15 -4.47
CA PHE A 35 8.22 8.40 -5.73
C PHE A 35 8.45 9.30 -6.95
N GLY A 36 8.01 10.57 -6.93
CA GLY A 36 8.28 11.53 -8.00
C GLY A 36 9.77 11.86 -8.10
N LEU A 37 10.41 12.17 -6.96
CA LEU A 37 11.85 12.40 -6.86
C LEU A 37 12.64 11.18 -7.36
N GLU A 38 12.32 9.99 -6.85
CA GLU A 38 12.98 8.74 -7.24
C GLU A 38 12.81 8.42 -8.73
N SER A 39 11.59 8.61 -9.27
CA SER A 39 11.27 8.30 -10.66
C SER A 39 12.07 9.13 -11.66
N TYR A 40 12.36 10.39 -11.32
CA TYR A 40 13.20 11.25 -12.16
C TYR A 40 14.59 10.63 -12.38
N TRP A 41 15.25 10.20 -11.31
CA TRP A 41 16.57 9.57 -11.40
C TRP A 41 16.51 8.19 -12.06
N CYS A 42 15.52 7.38 -11.67
CA CYS A 42 15.33 6.04 -12.22
C CYS A 42 15.02 6.01 -13.71
N ALA A 43 14.57 7.13 -14.29
CA ALA A 43 14.26 7.22 -15.71
C ALA A 43 15.52 7.26 -16.59
N CYS A 44 16.67 7.63 -16.02
CA CYS A 44 17.91 7.83 -16.78
C CYS A 44 19.04 6.89 -16.35
N ILE A 45 19.11 6.52 -15.07
CA ILE A 45 20.21 5.71 -14.51
C ILE A 45 19.70 4.54 -13.67
N LEU A 46 20.49 3.47 -13.61
CA LEU A 46 20.24 2.37 -12.68
C LEU A 46 20.84 2.74 -11.31
N LEU A 47 19.99 2.98 -10.32
CA LEU A 47 20.44 3.38 -8.99
C LEU A 47 21.26 2.25 -8.33
N PRO A 48 22.43 2.55 -7.75
CA PRO A 48 23.22 1.56 -7.02
C PRO A 48 22.43 0.95 -5.86
N LYS A 49 22.60 -0.36 -5.64
CA LYS A 49 21.91 -1.10 -4.57
C LYS A 49 22.10 -0.48 -3.19
N GLY A 50 23.27 0.12 -2.93
CA GLY A 50 23.57 0.85 -1.69
C GLY A 50 22.66 2.07 -1.49
N VAL A 51 22.47 2.89 -2.52
CA VAL A 51 21.58 4.06 -2.50
C VAL A 51 20.13 3.63 -2.30
N ILE A 52 19.67 2.61 -3.03
CA ILE A 52 18.33 2.05 -2.87
C ILE A 52 18.10 1.56 -1.44
N LYS A 53 19.10 0.92 -0.82
CA LYS A 53 19.03 0.45 0.57
C LYS A 53 18.89 1.62 1.56
N GLN A 54 19.60 2.73 1.33
CA GLN A 54 19.51 3.92 2.16
C GLN A 54 18.14 4.61 2.03
N ILE A 55 17.68 4.83 0.80
CA ILE A 55 16.34 5.39 0.52
C ILE A 55 15.26 4.54 1.18
N ARG A 56 15.33 3.21 0.98
CA ARG A 56 14.42 2.26 1.61
C ARG A 56 14.41 2.38 3.14
N LYS A 57 15.58 2.56 3.77
CA LYS A 57 15.69 2.74 5.22
C LYS A 57 14.97 4.01 5.66
N ILE A 58 15.23 5.14 5.00
CA ILE A 58 14.58 6.43 5.29
C ILE A 58 13.06 6.31 5.19
N CYS A 59 12.55 5.77 4.08
CA CYS A 59 11.10 5.63 3.85
C CYS A 59 10.45 4.66 4.85
N LYS A 60 11.13 3.56 5.21
CA LYS A 60 10.65 2.59 6.21
C LYS A 60 10.59 3.21 7.60
N ASP A 61 11.61 3.95 7.98
CA ASP A 61 11.70 4.60 9.29
C ASP A 61 10.63 5.68 9.39
N PHE A 62 10.47 6.52 8.36
CA PHE A 62 9.37 7.49 8.28
C PHE A 62 7.99 6.85 8.42
N PHE A 63 7.75 5.75 7.69
CA PHE A 63 6.44 5.10 7.68
C PHE A 63 6.06 4.58 9.07
N TRP A 64 6.94 3.82 9.72
CA TRP A 64 6.65 3.16 11.00
C TRP A 64 6.86 4.04 12.23
N ASN A 65 7.63 5.12 12.15
CA ASN A 65 7.87 5.99 13.31
C ASN A 65 6.67 6.88 13.58
N GLN A 66 6.04 6.76 14.75
CA GLN A 66 5.05 7.72 15.23
C GLN A 66 5.72 8.62 16.27
N ASN A 67 6.07 9.85 15.86
CA ASN A 67 6.49 10.95 16.73
C ASN A 67 7.57 10.59 17.78
N GLY A 68 8.63 9.85 17.38
CA GLY A 68 9.76 9.56 18.27
C GLY A 68 9.55 8.40 19.24
N GLY A 69 8.39 7.74 19.20
CA GLY A 69 8.10 6.54 20.01
C GLY A 69 8.86 5.28 19.55
N LYS A 70 8.80 4.23 20.37
CA LYS A 70 9.45 2.93 20.09
C LYS A 70 9.03 2.37 18.72
N ARG A 71 10.05 1.92 17.97
CA ARG A 71 9.94 1.42 16.60
C ARG A 71 9.32 0.02 16.55
N TRP A 72 8.02 -0.06 16.30
CA TRP A 72 7.40 -1.35 16.04
C TRP A 72 7.19 -1.58 14.55
N VAL A 73 8.12 -2.31 13.93
CA VAL A 73 7.97 -2.77 12.56
C VAL A 73 7.17 -4.07 12.57
N PHE A 74 5.98 -4.04 11.99
CA PHE A 74 5.11 -5.23 11.89
C PHE A 74 5.13 -5.86 10.50
N LYS A 75 5.67 -5.16 9.51
CA LYS A 75 5.76 -5.64 8.13
C LYS A 75 7.04 -5.20 7.47
N SER A 76 7.64 -6.10 6.70
CA SER A 76 8.82 -5.78 5.90
C SER A 76 8.47 -4.74 4.84
N TRP A 77 9.45 -3.90 4.47
CA TRP A 77 9.26 -2.90 3.43
C TRP A 77 8.87 -3.53 2.09
N LYS A 78 9.50 -4.66 1.73
CA LYS A 78 9.13 -5.44 0.55
C LYS A 78 7.65 -5.80 0.56
N SER A 79 7.14 -6.25 1.71
CA SER A 79 5.74 -6.64 1.86
C SER A 79 4.77 -5.45 1.79
N ILE A 80 5.21 -4.26 2.25
CA ILE A 80 4.46 -3.00 2.11
C ILE A 80 4.37 -2.56 0.64
N CYS A 81 5.42 -2.77 -0.15
CA CYS A 81 5.47 -2.35 -1.55
C CYS A 81 4.55 -3.17 -2.49
N HIS A 82 4.01 -4.29 -2.03
CA HIS A 82 3.05 -5.03 -2.84
C HIS A 82 1.78 -4.19 -3.11
N PRO A 83 1.06 -4.47 -4.21
CA PRO A 83 -0.27 -3.93 -4.42
C PRO A 83 -1.21 -4.28 -3.27
N TRP A 84 -2.28 -3.49 -3.13
CA TRP A 84 -3.36 -3.74 -2.16
C TRP A 84 -3.94 -5.16 -2.27
N ARG A 85 -4.08 -5.67 -3.51
CA ARG A 85 -4.60 -7.01 -3.80
C ARG A 85 -3.71 -8.14 -3.29
N GLU A 86 -2.41 -7.86 -3.14
CA GLU A 86 -1.40 -8.78 -2.61
C GLU A 86 -1.09 -8.45 -1.14
N GLY A 87 -1.96 -7.66 -0.51
CA GLY A 87 -1.87 -7.28 0.88
C GLY A 87 -0.93 -6.13 1.18
N GLY A 88 -0.23 -5.51 0.23
CA GLY A 88 0.60 -4.33 0.49
C GLY A 88 -0.19 -3.02 0.49
N PHE A 89 0.52 -1.89 0.40
CA PHE A 89 -0.05 -0.53 0.39
C PHE A 89 0.12 0.18 -0.96
N GLY A 90 0.61 -0.53 -1.98
CA GLY A 90 0.76 0.00 -3.34
C GLY A 90 1.92 0.97 -3.53
N ILE A 91 2.88 1.00 -2.61
CA ILE A 91 4.12 1.77 -2.78
C ILE A 91 5.00 1.03 -3.78
N LYS A 92 5.38 1.65 -4.89
CA LYS A 92 6.20 0.97 -5.90
C LYS A 92 7.59 0.61 -5.35
N GLU A 93 8.03 -0.61 -5.60
CA GLU A 93 9.37 -1.04 -5.21
C GLU A 93 10.40 -0.39 -6.16
N LEU A 94 11.31 0.38 -5.58
CA LEU A 94 12.23 1.26 -6.30
C LEU A 94 13.08 0.54 -7.36
N LEU A 95 13.68 -0.60 -7.01
CA LEU A 95 14.55 -1.32 -7.95
C LEU A 95 13.74 -1.86 -9.15
N SER A 96 12.59 -2.45 -8.89
CA SER A 96 11.70 -3.00 -9.91
C SER A 96 11.13 -1.89 -10.80
N TRP A 97 10.83 -0.73 -10.23
CA TRP A 97 10.41 0.46 -10.98
C TRP A 97 11.54 1.01 -11.87
N ASN A 98 12.76 1.08 -11.34
CA ASN A 98 13.93 1.50 -12.11
C ASN A 98 14.20 0.56 -13.29
N LYS A 99 14.14 -0.76 -13.08
CA LYS A 99 14.23 -1.75 -14.16
C LYS A 99 13.13 -1.56 -15.22
N ALA A 100 11.89 -1.32 -14.81
CA ALA A 100 10.80 -1.07 -15.75
C ALA A 100 11.00 0.19 -16.60
N LEU A 101 11.55 1.26 -16.02
CA LEU A 101 11.89 2.49 -16.76
C LEU A 101 13.04 2.27 -17.74
N LEU A 102 14.08 1.53 -17.35
CA LEU A 102 15.20 1.21 -18.23
C LEU A 102 14.82 0.20 -19.32
N ALA A 103 13.90 -0.74 -19.04
CA ALA A 103 13.33 -1.61 -20.07
C ALA A 103 12.54 -0.84 -21.14
N ARG A 104 11.92 0.29 -20.76
CA ARG A 104 11.32 1.21 -21.74
C ARG A 104 12.37 1.87 -22.63
N LEU A 105 13.54 2.23 -22.08
CA LEU A 105 14.65 2.75 -22.88
C LEU A 105 15.23 1.68 -23.80
N LEU A 106 15.39 0.45 -23.30
CA LEU A 106 15.78 -0.72 -24.11
C LEU A 106 14.83 -0.92 -25.30
N TRP A 107 13.52 -0.86 -25.06
CA TRP A 107 12.52 -0.93 -26.13
C TRP A 107 12.65 0.20 -27.15
N LYS A 108 12.90 1.45 -26.70
CA LYS A 108 13.11 2.57 -27.61
C LYS A 108 14.33 2.38 -28.52
N LEU A 109 15.41 1.80 -27.98
CA LEU A 109 16.61 1.49 -28.75
C LEU A 109 16.37 0.36 -29.75
N ASP A 110 15.73 -0.74 -29.33
CA ASP A 110 15.42 -1.87 -30.20
C ASP A 110 14.49 -1.49 -31.37
N GLN A 111 13.52 -0.59 -31.12
CA GLN A 111 12.60 -0.13 -32.16
C GLN A 111 13.12 1.07 -32.96
N GLY A 112 14.31 1.60 -32.66
CA GLY A 112 14.84 2.78 -33.32
C GLY A 112 13.90 4.00 -33.25
N VAL A 113 13.24 4.21 -32.10
CA VAL A 113 12.26 5.29 -31.95
C VAL A 113 12.93 6.63 -32.23
N ASP A 114 12.33 7.42 -33.13
CA ASP A 114 12.87 8.71 -33.53
C ASP A 114 12.98 9.67 -32.34
N SER A 115 14.21 9.83 -31.85
CA SER A 115 14.58 10.77 -30.81
C SER A 115 16.08 10.99 -30.84
N VAL A 116 16.50 12.21 -30.53
CA VAL A 116 17.93 12.60 -30.45
C VAL A 116 18.72 11.65 -29.54
N TRP A 117 18.13 11.23 -28.40
CA TRP A 117 18.79 10.31 -27.48
C TRP A 117 19.01 8.92 -28.10
N VAL A 118 18.03 8.37 -28.85
CA VAL A 118 18.19 7.08 -29.52
C VAL A 118 19.24 7.19 -30.62
N GLN A 119 19.18 8.22 -31.47
CA GLN A 119 20.16 8.45 -32.55
C GLN A 119 21.58 8.52 -31.99
N TRP A 120 21.81 9.37 -30.99
CA TRP A 120 23.11 9.51 -30.33
C TRP A 120 23.57 8.20 -29.67
N THR A 121 22.68 7.49 -28.98
CA THR A 121 23.04 6.22 -28.34
C THR A 121 23.42 5.15 -29.36
N THR A 122 22.72 5.12 -30.51
CA THR A 122 23.01 4.18 -31.59
C THR A 122 24.35 4.45 -32.25
N GLU A 123 24.69 5.71 -32.55
CA GLU A 123 26.01 6.06 -33.10
C GLU A 123 27.14 5.79 -32.12
N TYR A 124 27.04 6.34 -30.91
CA TYR A 124 28.18 6.39 -29.99
C TYR A 124 28.31 5.17 -29.07
N ASN A 125 27.21 4.51 -28.69
CA ASN A 125 27.26 3.35 -27.78
C ASN A 125 27.05 2.02 -28.51
N LEU A 126 26.18 1.97 -29.52
CA LEU A 126 25.96 0.73 -30.28
C LEU A 126 26.95 0.55 -31.44
N CYS A 127 27.40 1.64 -32.06
CA CYS A 127 28.34 1.62 -33.20
C CYS A 127 27.91 0.65 -34.31
N GLY A 128 26.61 0.64 -34.65
CA GLY A 128 26.02 -0.24 -35.66
C GLY A 128 25.67 -1.66 -35.18
N GLN A 129 25.97 -2.02 -33.93
CA GLN A 129 25.60 -3.32 -33.34
C GLN A 129 24.16 -3.31 -32.79
N SER A 130 23.58 -4.50 -32.64
CA SER A 130 22.30 -4.63 -31.95
C SER A 130 22.44 -4.35 -30.45
N VAL A 131 21.45 -3.69 -29.85
CA VAL A 131 21.38 -3.49 -28.39
C VAL A 131 21.37 -4.83 -27.63
N TRP A 132 20.98 -5.93 -28.28
CA TRP A 132 20.94 -7.26 -27.67
C TRP A 132 22.29 -7.95 -27.59
N GLU A 133 23.25 -7.55 -28.42
CA GLU A 133 24.53 -8.26 -28.61
C GLU A 133 25.73 -7.46 -28.07
N VAL A 134 25.56 -6.15 -27.88
CA VAL A 134 26.60 -5.25 -27.36
C VAL A 134 27.10 -5.68 -25.97
N SER A 135 28.42 -5.77 -25.82
CA SER A 135 29.08 -5.98 -24.53
C SER A 135 29.32 -4.64 -23.81
N VAL A 136 29.46 -4.68 -22.49
CA VAL A 136 29.77 -3.47 -21.69
C VAL A 136 31.20 -3.02 -21.95
N LYS A 137 31.41 -1.76 -22.35
CA LYS A 137 32.72 -1.15 -22.58
C LYS A 137 32.96 0.03 -21.62
N ASN A 138 34.22 0.43 -21.44
CA ASN A 138 34.62 1.48 -20.49
C ASN A 138 34.08 2.88 -20.84
N PHE A 139 33.95 3.19 -22.12
CA PHE A 139 33.45 4.48 -22.59
C PHE A 139 31.91 4.61 -22.48
N HIS A 140 31.19 3.52 -22.19
CA HIS A 140 29.74 3.58 -22.06
C HIS A 140 29.33 4.46 -20.88
N SER A 141 28.37 5.35 -21.14
CA SER A 141 27.77 6.17 -20.11
C SER A 141 27.10 5.32 -19.02
N GLU A 142 27.03 5.84 -17.80
CA GLU A 142 26.38 5.14 -16.67
C GLU A 142 24.93 4.77 -16.98
N SER A 143 24.21 5.65 -17.67
CA SER A 143 22.85 5.41 -18.14
C SER A 143 22.78 4.22 -19.09
N PHE A 144 23.65 4.16 -20.10
CA PHE A 144 23.69 3.05 -21.05
C PHE A 144 24.11 1.73 -20.39
N ARG A 145 25.12 1.76 -19.51
CA ARG A 145 25.51 0.58 -18.70
C ARG A 145 24.33 0.06 -17.88
N GLY A 146 23.53 0.95 -17.30
CA GLY A 146 22.31 0.59 -16.59
C GLY A 146 21.30 -0.14 -17.47
N ILE A 147 21.12 0.30 -18.73
CA ILE A 147 20.25 -0.37 -19.71
C ILE A 147 20.76 -1.78 -20.01
N LEU A 148 22.06 -1.95 -20.24
CA LEU A 148 22.67 -3.26 -20.51
C LEU A 148 22.49 -4.23 -19.33
N VAL A 149 22.69 -3.76 -18.10
CA VAL A 149 22.42 -4.58 -16.89
C VAL A 149 20.95 -5.03 -16.81
N VAL A 150 20.01 -4.15 -17.18
CA VAL A 150 18.59 -4.50 -17.20
C VAL A 150 18.25 -5.43 -18.36
N ARG A 151 18.88 -5.25 -19.52
CA ARG A 151 18.76 -6.18 -20.66
C ARG A 151 19.20 -7.58 -20.26
N ASP A 152 20.33 -7.72 -19.57
CA ASP A 152 20.85 -9.03 -19.18
C ASP A 152 19.93 -9.71 -18.12
N ASP A 153 19.44 -8.94 -17.13
CA ASP A 153 18.41 -9.42 -16.18
C ASP A 153 17.10 -9.79 -16.88
N PHE A 154 16.74 -9.08 -17.94
CA PHE A 154 15.55 -9.36 -18.73
C PHE A 154 15.71 -10.64 -19.55
N LEU A 155 16.84 -10.82 -20.24
CA LEU A 155 17.18 -12.03 -20.98
C LEU A 155 17.25 -13.26 -20.08
N GLN A 156 17.85 -13.14 -18.88
CA GLN A 156 17.87 -14.23 -17.91
C GLN A 156 16.46 -14.69 -17.52
N LYS A 157 15.49 -13.77 -17.47
CA LYS A 157 14.09 -14.09 -17.14
C LYS A 157 13.26 -14.60 -18.31
N THR A 158 13.58 -14.21 -19.54
CA THR A 158 12.82 -14.60 -20.75
C THR A 158 13.44 -15.78 -21.49
N GLY A 159 14.70 -16.12 -21.23
CA GLY A 159 15.42 -17.25 -21.82
C GLY A 159 16.02 -16.98 -23.20
N SER A 160 15.32 -16.22 -24.07
CA SER A 160 15.81 -15.87 -25.41
C SER A 160 15.54 -14.41 -25.79
N ILE A 161 16.27 -13.93 -26.80
CA ILE A 161 16.10 -12.58 -27.38
C ILE A 161 14.72 -12.43 -28.03
N ASP A 162 14.24 -13.45 -28.76
CA ASP A 162 12.92 -13.40 -29.40
C ASP A 162 11.80 -13.33 -28.37
N SER A 163 11.91 -14.12 -27.29
CA SER A 163 10.97 -14.06 -26.16
C SER A 163 11.00 -12.69 -25.46
N ALA A 164 12.19 -12.09 -25.34
CA ALA A 164 12.36 -10.75 -24.78
C ALA A 164 11.67 -9.68 -25.64
N ARG A 165 11.90 -9.70 -26.97
CA ARG A 165 11.26 -8.80 -27.93
C ARG A 165 9.74 -8.94 -27.95
N ALA A 166 9.25 -10.18 -28.05
CA ALA A 166 7.81 -10.47 -28.00
C ALA A 166 7.18 -9.94 -26.70
N ARG A 167 7.89 -10.08 -25.57
CA ARG A 167 7.45 -9.57 -24.28
C ARG A 167 7.42 -8.04 -24.25
N LEU A 168 8.45 -7.35 -24.74
CA LEU A 168 8.44 -5.87 -24.82
C LEU A 168 7.30 -5.38 -25.72
N ALA A 169 7.08 -6.02 -26.86
CA ALA A 169 5.97 -5.71 -27.77
C ALA A 169 4.61 -5.86 -27.08
N SER A 170 4.41 -6.90 -26.25
CA SER A 170 3.15 -7.12 -25.49
C SER A 170 2.81 -5.99 -24.50
N TRP A 171 3.79 -5.14 -24.17
CA TRP A 171 3.61 -3.99 -23.27
C TRP A 171 3.35 -2.69 -24.01
N VAL A 172 3.37 -2.67 -25.33
CA VAL A 172 3.05 -1.49 -26.13
C VAL A 172 1.58 -1.50 -26.50
N ASN A 173 0.92 -0.36 -26.35
CA ASN A 173 -0.42 -0.14 -26.87
C ASN A 173 -0.47 1.26 -27.50
N ASN A 174 -0.98 1.38 -28.73
CA ASN A 174 -1.02 2.64 -29.49
C ASN A 174 0.34 3.38 -29.50
N LYS A 175 1.42 2.66 -29.81
CA LYS A 175 2.82 3.15 -29.79
C LYS A 175 3.30 3.70 -28.43
N LYS A 176 2.55 3.49 -27.34
CA LYS A 176 2.92 3.89 -25.98
C LYS A 176 3.28 2.68 -25.14
N PHE A 177 4.46 2.75 -24.51
CA PHE A 177 4.96 1.70 -23.62
C PHE A 177 4.24 1.71 -22.27
N ASN A 178 3.64 0.58 -21.88
CA ASN A 178 2.92 0.41 -20.63
C ASN A 178 3.88 0.06 -19.48
N LEU A 179 4.30 1.08 -18.73
CA LEU A 179 5.18 0.92 -17.57
C LEU A 179 4.58 0.05 -16.45
N SER A 180 3.25 0.00 -16.31
CA SER A 180 2.61 -0.82 -15.28
C SER A 180 2.81 -2.32 -15.56
N LYS A 181 2.70 -2.75 -16.82
CA LYS A 181 2.98 -4.14 -17.23
C LYS A 181 4.46 -4.49 -17.04
N ALA A 182 5.36 -3.59 -17.43
CA ALA A 182 6.80 -3.79 -17.23
C ALA A 182 7.16 -3.87 -15.73
N TYR A 183 6.62 -2.98 -14.90
CA TYR A 183 6.79 -3.04 -13.45
C TYR A 183 6.27 -4.35 -12.86
N ASP A 184 5.11 -4.81 -13.32
CA ASP A 184 4.52 -6.08 -12.88
C ASP A 184 5.40 -7.30 -13.23
N PHE A 185 6.20 -7.21 -14.29
CA PHE A 185 7.16 -8.24 -14.68
C PHE A 185 8.42 -8.26 -13.81
N PHE A 186 8.98 -7.09 -13.49
CA PHE A 186 10.23 -7.04 -12.71
C PHE A 186 10.03 -7.27 -11.21
N ARG A 187 8.88 -6.87 -10.67
CA ARG A 187 8.61 -6.96 -9.24
C ARG A 187 8.43 -8.41 -8.77
N LEU A 188 8.74 -8.64 -7.50
CA LEU A 188 8.32 -9.85 -6.80
C LEU A 188 6.79 -9.80 -6.61
N LYS A 189 6.11 -10.89 -6.95
CA LYS A 189 4.66 -11.05 -6.73
C LYS A 189 4.42 -11.81 -5.44
N SER A 190 3.34 -11.47 -4.75
CA SER A 190 2.83 -12.20 -3.60
C SER A 190 1.44 -12.75 -3.93
N PRO A 191 1.00 -13.85 -3.29
CA PRO A 191 -0.35 -14.36 -3.45
C PRO A 191 -1.40 -13.27 -3.20
N THR A 192 -2.49 -13.32 -3.97
CA THR A 192 -3.58 -12.35 -3.78
C THR A 192 -4.39 -12.70 -2.53
N ILE A 193 -4.79 -11.67 -1.80
CA ILE A 193 -5.61 -11.81 -0.60
C ILE A 193 -7.03 -11.40 -0.98
N THR A 194 -7.95 -12.37 -0.91
CA THR A 194 -9.31 -12.25 -1.44
C THR A 194 -10.11 -11.10 -0.81
N TRP A 195 -10.04 -10.94 0.51
CA TRP A 195 -10.75 -9.91 1.27
C TRP A 195 -10.22 -8.48 1.09
N THR A 196 -9.09 -8.28 0.42
CA THR A 196 -8.57 -6.92 0.20
C THR A 196 -9.48 -6.07 -0.69
N LYS A 197 -10.31 -6.71 -1.53
CA LYS A 197 -11.36 -6.02 -2.31
C LYS A 197 -12.41 -5.33 -1.43
N SER A 198 -12.58 -5.83 -0.20
CA SER A 198 -13.57 -5.36 0.76
C SER A 198 -13.18 -4.04 1.41
N ILE A 199 -11.87 -3.76 1.47
CA ILE A 199 -11.32 -2.53 2.06
C ILE A 199 -10.93 -1.49 1.00
N MET A 200 -11.19 -1.79 -0.28
CA MET A 200 -10.97 -0.87 -1.41
C MET A 200 -12.30 -0.27 -1.86
N GLY A 201 -12.31 1.05 -2.10
CA GLY A 201 -13.46 1.78 -2.63
C GLY A 201 -13.57 3.20 -2.05
N SER A 202 -14.37 4.04 -2.69
CA SER A 202 -14.57 5.45 -2.29
C SER A 202 -15.22 5.61 -0.92
N SER A 203 -16.08 4.68 -0.51
CA SER A 203 -16.76 4.69 0.79
C SER A 203 -15.86 4.38 1.98
N VAL A 204 -14.66 3.82 1.75
CA VAL A 204 -13.70 3.53 2.80
C VAL A 204 -12.79 4.74 2.99
N VAL A 205 -12.74 5.27 4.21
CA VAL A 205 -11.78 6.31 4.58
C VAL A 205 -10.36 5.72 4.50
N PRO A 206 -9.39 6.36 3.81
CA PRO A 206 -8.07 5.78 3.59
C PRO A 206 -7.36 5.32 4.87
N SER A 207 -7.42 6.11 5.94
CA SER A 207 -6.86 5.74 7.25
C SER A 207 -7.50 4.47 7.82
N HIS A 208 -8.82 4.31 7.67
CA HIS A 208 -9.54 3.12 8.12
C HIS A 208 -9.12 1.90 7.29
N GLY A 209 -9.00 2.04 5.97
CA GLY A 209 -8.58 0.98 5.07
C GLY A 209 -7.16 0.46 5.36
N VAL A 210 -6.20 1.36 5.63
CA VAL A 210 -4.83 0.98 6.00
C VAL A 210 -4.80 0.21 7.32
N ILE A 211 -5.49 0.71 8.35
CA ILE A 211 -5.55 0.02 9.65
C ILE A 211 -6.25 -1.33 9.52
N THR A 212 -7.34 -1.40 8.76
CA THR A 212 -8.06 -2.67 8.51
C THR A 212 -7.20 -3.67 7.75
N MET A 213 -6.35 -3.21 6.81
CA MET A 213 -5.39 -4.08 6.15
C MET A 213 -4.37 -4.68 7.13
N ILE A 214 -3.86 -3.87 8.05
CA ILE A 214 -2.90 -4.33 9.08
C ILE A 214 -3.58 -5.32 10.03
N ALA A 215 -4.82 -5.01 10.44
CA ALA A 215 -5.66 -5.87 11.27
C ALA A 215 -5.97 -7.21 10.58
N GLY A 216 -6.50 -7.21 9.35
CA GLY A 216 -6.80 -8.46 8.65
C GLY A 216 -5.57 -9.35 8.41
N GLN A 217 -4.36 -8.80 8.50
CA GLN A 217 -3.11 -9.58 8.40
C GLN A 217 -2.55 -10.05 9.74
N GLY A 218 -3.19 -9.74 10.86
CA GLY A 218 -2.68 -10.11 12.19
C GLY A 218 -1.47 -9.28 12.64
N LYS A 219 -1.26 -8.10 12.06
CA LYS A 219 0.00 -7.33 12.19
C LYS A 219 -0.13 -6.10 13.09
N LEU A 220 -1.13 -6.08 13.97
CA LEU A 220 -1.28 -5.02 14.97
C LEU A 220 -0.33 -5.20 16.17
N ALA A 221 -0.03 -4.07 16.80
CA ALA A 221 0.73 -3.98 18.04
C ALA A 221 -0.15 -4.40 19.25
N THR A 222 -0.35 -5.70 19.44
CA THR A 222 -1.06 -6.22 20.61
C THR A 222 -0.06 -6.55 21.72
N THR A 223 -0.52 -6.57 22.97
CA THR A 223 0.36 -6.92 24.10
C THR A 223 0.98 -8.29 23.89
N ASP A 224 0.22 -9.29 23.45
CA ASP A 224 0.78 -10.61 23.05
C ASP A 224 1.86 -10.53 21.95
N SER A 225 1.65 -9.71 20.90
CA SER A 225 2.62 -9.62 19.80
C SER A 225 3.89 -8.86 20.19
N ILE A 226 3.81 -8.02 21.22
CA ILE A 226 4.93 -7.32 21.84
C ILE A 226 5.64 -8.23 22.86
N SER A 227 4.90 -9.00 23.66
CA SER A 227 5.46 -9.95 24.63
C SER A 227 6.28 -11.04 23.95
N ARG A 228 5.82 -11.55 22.81
CA ARG A 228 6.60 -12.47 21.95
C ARG A 228 7.93 -11.89 21.44
N ARG A 229 8.16 -10.59 21.57
CA ARG A 229 9.42 -9.91 21.22
C ARG A 229 10.29 -9.62 22.45
N GLY A 230 9.99 -10.22 23.60
CA GLY A 230 10.81 -10.17 24.81
C GLY A 230 10.52 -9.00 25.76
N LEU A 231 9.39 -8.28 25.61
CA LEU A 231 8.96 -7.29 26.59
C LEU A 231 7.96 -7.89 27.57
N ILE A 232 8.23 -7.77 28.87
CA ILE A 232 7.30 -8.19 29.92
C ILE A 232 6.27 -7.08 30.11
N LEU A 233 5.04 -7.33 29.66
CA LEU A 233 3.91 -6.42 29.80
C LEU A 233 2.76 -7.16 30.49
N VAL A 234 2.03 -6.46 31.38
CA VAL A 234 0.80 -6.99 31.95
C VAL A 234 -0.22 -7.12 30.82
N ASN A 235 -0.56 -8.35 30.45
CA ASN A 235 -1.47 -8.64 29.35
C ASN A 235 -2.94 -8.61 29.81
N ARG A 236 -3.41 -7.45 30.27
CA ARG A 236 -4.84 -7.20 30.49
C ARG A 236 -5.36 -6.23 29.43
N TYR A 237 -6.37 -6.64 28.68
CA TYR A 237 -6.90 -5.81 27.60
C TYR A 237 -7.61 -4.56 28.15
N SER A 238 -7.14 -3.38 27.78
CA SER A 238 -7.62 -2.07 28.30
C SER A 238 -9.10 -1.75 28.01
N MET A 239 -9.76 -2.54 27.16
CA MET A 239 -11.16 -2.32 26.81
C MET A 239 -12.12 -3.08 27.72
N CYS A 240 -11.89 -4.37 27.96
CA CYS A 240 -12.77 -5.20 28.78
C CYS A 240 -12.19 -5.56 30.15
N GLU A 241 -10.87 -5.45 30.34
CA GLU A 241 -10.12 -5.80 31.56
C GLU A 241 -10.26 -7.27 32.03
N CYS A 242 -11.15 -8.06 31.42
CA CYS A 242 -11.44 -9.45 31.78
C CYS A 242 -10.63 -10.50 30.99
N HIS A 243 -9.92 -10.12 29.93
CA HIS A 243 -9.21 -11.06 29.05
C HIS A 243 -7.86 -10.50 28.61
N GLU A 244 -7.00 -11.40 28.14
CA GLU A 244 -5.74 -11.07 27.51
C GLU A 244 -5.91 -10.40 26.13
N GLU A 245 -5.01 -9.47 25.82
CA GLU A 245 -5.03 -8.78 24.54
C GLU A 245 -4.38 -9.62 23.43
N THR A 246 -5.22 -10.38 22.72
CA THR A 246 -4.86 -11.07 21.49
C THR A 246 -5.51 -10.42 20.27
N HIS A 247 -4.91 -10.64 19.09
CA HIS A 247 -5.47 -10.13 17.83
C HIS A 247 -6.91 -10.63 17.58
N ARG A 248 -7.23 -11.86 18.01
CA ARG A 248 -8.59 -12.43 17.89
C ARG A 248 -9.56 -11.83 18.90
N HIS A 249 -9.11 -11.49 20.10
CA HIS A 249 -9.97 -10.90 21.14
C HIS A 249 -10.29 -9.42 20.87
N LEU A 250 -9.34 -8.69 20.27
CA LEU A 250 -9.41 -7.24 20.06
C LEU A 250 -10.68 -6.80 19.30
N PHE A 251 -11.06 -7.56 18.27
CA PHE A 251 -12.23 -7.28 17.43
C PHE A 251 -13.31 -8.33 17.62
N PHE A 252 -14.57 -7.88 17.70
CA PHE A 252 -15.82 -8.63 17.67
C PHE A 252 -15.99 -9.78 18.68
N ARG A 253 -14.94 -10.21 19.41
CA ARG A 253 -14.98 -11.16 20.53
C ARG A 253 -14.95 -10.49 21.90
N CYS A 254 -14.28 -9.34 22.02
CA CYS A 254 -14.34 -8.56 23.26
C CYS A 254 -15.77 -8.03 23.46
N PRO A 255 -16.37 -8.13 24.66
CA PRO A 255 -17.76 -7.71 24.92
C PRO A 255 -18.08 -6.29 24.42
N MET A 256 -17.16 -5.34 24.68
CA MET A 256 -17.30 -3.96 24.22
C MET A 256 -17.25 -3.84 22.69
N SER A 257 -16.28 -4.50 22.05
CA SER A 257 -16.16 -4.49 20.59
C SER A 257 -17.32 -5.21 19.90
N HIS A 258 -17.87 -6.24 20.55
CA HIS A 258 -19.00 -7.02 20.10
C HIS A 258 -20.29 -6.20 20.17
N PHE A 259 -20.50 -5.46 21.28
CA PHE A 259 -21.63 -4.53 21.42
C PHE A 259 -21.65 -3.49 20.28
N ILE A 260 -20.50 -2.87 20.00
CA ILE A 260 -20.38 -1.90 18.90
C ILE A 260 -20.73 -2.57 17.55
N TRP A 261 -20.20 -3.77 17.30
CA TRP A 261 -20.45 -4.48 16.06
C TRP A 261 -21.92 -4.87 15.89
N LEU A 262 -22.54 -5.43 16.92
CA LEU A 262 -23.96 -5.76 16.93
C LEU A 262 -24.81 -4.52 16.64
N GLY A 263 -24.53 -3.39 17.31
CA GLY A 263 -25.23 -2.13 17.07
C GLY A 263 -25.11 -1.62 15.62
N LEU A 264 -23.97 -1.81 14.97
CA LEU A 264 -23.78 -1.47 13.56
C LEU A 264 -24.54 -2.44 12.64
N THR A 265 -24.50 -3.74 12.93
CA THR A 265 -25.20 -4.73 12.11
C THR A 265 -26.72 -4.64 12.23
N ALA A 266 -27.23 -4.32 13.42
CA ALA A 266 -28.64 -3.99 13.65
C ALA A 266 -29.06 -2.75 12.87
N TRP A 267 -28.24 -1.69 12.89
CA TRP A 267 -28.48 -0.47 12.10
C TRP A 267 -28.56 -0.74 10.60
N MET A 268 -27.72 -1.64 10.09
CA MET A 268 -27.76 -2.04 8.68
C MET A 268 -28.86 -3.07 8.35
N ARG A 269 -29.59 -3.58 9.35
CA ARG A 269 -30.51 -4.73 9.25
C ARG A 269 -29.84 -5.97 8.64
N ILE A 270 -28.64 -6.26 9.12
CA ILE A 270 -27.85 -7.42 8.73
C ILE A 270 -27.66 -8.28 9.96
N ALA A 271 -28.04 -9.56 9.89
CA ALA A 271 -27.71 -10.50 10.95
C ALA A 271 -26.19 -10.71 10.97
N SER A 272 -25.51 -10.25 12.03
CA SER A 272 -24.12 -10.67 12.29
C SER A 272 -24.12 -12.16 12.58
N ARG A 273 -23.22 -12.91 11.95
CA ARG A 273 -23.09 -14.36 12.15
C ARG A 273 -21.73 -14.76 12.70
N SER A 274 -20.80 -13.82 12.85
CA SER A 274 -19.47 -14.13 13.34
C SER A 274 -18.92 -13.05 14.26
N CYS A 275 -18.15 -13.50 15.24
CA CYS A 275 -17.33 -12.66 16.11
C CYS A 275 -15.88 -12.57 15.61
N ASP A 276 -15.64 -12.82 14.30
CA ASP A 276 -14.30 -12.90 13.73
C ASP A 276 -14.14 -11.91 12.56
N LEU A 277 -13.16 -11.02 12.67
CA LEU A 277 -12.91 -9.96 11.69
C LEU A 277 -12.67 -10.49 10.27
N LEU A 278 -11.89 -11.57 10.13
CA LEU A 278 -11.58 -12.13 8.81
C LEU A 278 -12.82 -12.76 8.16
N THR A 279 -13.67 -13.40 8.95
CA THR A 279 -14.94 -13.96 8.51
C THR A 279 -15.87 -12.87 7.99
N GLU A 280 -16.02 -11.77 8.74
CA GLU A 280 -16.81 -10.60 8.30
C GLU A 280 -16.23 -9.96 7.03
N LEU A 281 -14.90 -9.84 6.93
CA LEU A 281 -14.24 -9.31 5.75
C LEU A 281 -14.44 -10.20 4.51
N HIS A 282 -14.35 -11.54 4.64
CA HIS A 282 -14.63 -12.44 3.53
C HIS A 282 -16.10 -12.41 3.09
N TRP A 283 -17.02 -12.23 4.04
CA TRP A 283 -18.45 -12.21 3.75
C TRP A 283 -18.87 -11.07 2.80
N THR A 284 -18.21 -9.91 2.90
CA THR A 284 -18.43 -8.79 1.97
C THR A 284 -18.20 -9.12 0.49
N ILE A 285 -17.44 -10.18 0.19
CA ILE A 285 -17.17 -10.64 -1.16
C ILE A 285 -18.36 -11.44 -1.71
N LYS A 286 -19.03 -12.22 -0.85
CA LYS A 286 -20.13 -13.12 -1.25
C LYS A 286 -21.41 -12.37 -1.64
N ARG A 287 -21.60 -11.14 -1.16
CA ARG A 287 -22.81 -10.32 -1.39
C ARG A 287 -22.83 -9.56 -2.74
N ASN A 288 -22.32 -10.17 -3.83
CA ASN A 288 -22.26 -9.63 -5.20
C ASN A 288 -23.44 -8.69 -5.54
N THR A 289 -23.29 -7.37 -5.40
CA THR A 289 -22.81 -6.51 -6.49
C THR A 289 -21.95 -5.39 -5.92
N ILE A 290 -20.76 -5.19 -6.48
CA ILE A 290 -19.77 -4.18 -6.08
C ILE A 290 -20.32 -2.74 -6.15
N ARG A 291 -21.46 -2.54 -6.84
CA ARG A 291 -22.10 -1.25 -7.08
C ARG A 291 -23.31 -0.93 -6.19
N HIS A 292 -23.79 -1.85 -5.36
CA HIS A 292 -24.94 -1.59 -4.50
C HIS A 292 -24.53 -0.76 -3.27
N TRP A 293 -25.31 0.27 -2.92
CA TRP A 293 -25.02 1.18 -1.81
C TRP A 293 -24.91 0.45 -0.45
N LYS A 294 -25.77 -0.56 -0.18
CA LYS A 294 -25.65 -1.43 1.02
C LYS A 294 -24.29 -2.13 1.16
N THR A 295 -23.68 -2.55 0.05
CA THR A 295 -22.34 -3.16 0.08
C THR A 295 -21.28 -2.11 0.42
N ARG A 296 -21.41 -0.88 -0.10
CA ARG A 296 -20.52 0.24 0.27
C ARG A 296 -20.68 0.64 1.74
N TRP A 297 -21.92 0.63 2.24
CA TRP A 297 -22.26 0.90 3.64
C TRP A 297 -21.60 -0.11 4.57
N PHE A 298 -21.78 -1.40 4.31
CA PHE A 298 -21.17 -2.44 5.12
C PHE A 298 -19.63 -2.33 5.15
N ARG A 299 -18.99 -2.07 4.01
CA ARG A 299 -17.52 -1.85 3.95
C ARG A 299 -17.09 -0.64 4.79
N GLY A 300 -17.85 0.45 4.72
CA GLY A 300 -17.66 1.63 5.57
C GLY A 300 -17.76 1.27 7.05
N CYS A 301 -18.80 0.56 7.46
CA CYS A 301 -19.02 0.12 8.84
C CYS A 301 -17.90 -0.78 9.37
N VAL A 302 -17.51 -1.83 8.63
CA VAL A 302 -16.44 -2.76 9.07
C VAL A 302 -15.13 -2.00 9.27
N THR A 303 -14.73 -1.20 8.28
CA THR A 303 -13.44 -0.49 8.32
C THR A 303 -13.42 0.60 9.39
N ALA A 304 -14.53 1.33 9.56
CA ALA A 304 -14.67 2.31 10.63
C ALA A 304 -14.70 1.67 12.02
N ALA A 305 -15.42 0.56 12.21
CA ALA A 305 -15.40 -0.19 13.46
C ALA A 305 -13.98 -0.60 13.86
N VAL A 306 -13.24 -1.22 12.93
CA VAL A 306 -11.85 -1.62 13.16
C VAL A 306 -10.98 -0.42 13.55
N TYR A 307 -11.11 0.71 12.84
CA TYR A 307 -10.34 1.91 13.13
C TYR A 307 -10.66 2.51 14.49
N TYR A 308 -11.94 2.74 14.80
CA TYR A 308 -12.36 3.41 16.04
C TYR A 308 -12.19 2.53 17.27
N ILE A 309 -12.36 1.21 17.16
CA ILE A 309 -12.02 0.26 18.24
C ILE A 309 -10.52 0.35 18.55
N LEU A 310 -9.65 0.35 17.53
CA LEU A 310 -8.21 0.46 17.74
C LEU A 310 -7.80 1.84 18.26
N HIS A 311 -8.43 2.90 17.74
CA HIS A 311 -8.19 4.26 18.20
C HIS A 311 -8.57 4.41 19.68
N GLU A 312 -9.74 3.93 20.08
CA GLU A 312 -10.17 3.94 21.48
C GLU A 312 -9.20 3.15 22.36
N ARG A 313 -8.81 1.93 21.97
CA ARG A 313 -7.80 1.15 22.68
C ARG A 313 -6.53 1.97 22.92
N ASN A 314 -5.98 2.58 21.86
CA ASN A 314 -4.75 3.36 21.96
C ASN A 314 -4.95 4.60 22.86
N THR A 315 -6.08 5.30 22.75
CA THR A 315 -6.42 6.45 23.59
C THR A 315 -6.51 6.05 25.07
N ARG A 316 -7.09 4.89 25.39
CA ARG A 316 -7.14 4.37 26.76
C ARG A 316 -5.75 4.06 27.31
N ILE A 317 -4.88 3.47 26.49
CA ILE A 317 -3.51 3.09 26.90
C ILE A 317 -2.63 4.33 27.09
N PHE A 318 -2.67 5.29 26.17
CA PHE A 318 -1.69 6.38 26.11
C PHE A 318 -2.20 7.72 26.68
N ALA A 319 -3.52 7.95 26.69
CA ALA A 319 -4.11 9.20 27.17
C ALA A 319 -5.03 9.02 28.39
N GLY A 320 -5.28 7.78 28.84
CA GLY A 320 -6.13 7.48 30.00
C GLY A 320 -7.61 7.82 29.84
N GLN A 321 -8.04 8.29 28.66
CA GLN A 321 -9.44 8.66 28.40
C GLN A 321 -10.25 7.41 27.99
N LYS A 322 -11.45 7.28 28.55
CA LYS A 322 -12.38 6.17 28.26
C LYS A 322 -13.72 6.73 27.75
N ARG A 323 -14.13 6.35 26.54
CA ARG A 323 -15.50 6.59 26.03
C ARG A 323 -16.40 5.39 26.26
N SER A 324 -17.70 5.64 26.39
CA SER A 324 -18.68 4.56 26.47
C SER A 324 -18.86 3.86 25.12
N PRO A 325 -19.26 2.57 25.09
CA PRO A 325 -19.50 1.83 23.84
C PRO A 325 -20.54 2.53 22.95
N SER A 326 -21.58 3.14 23.55
CA SER A 326 -22.62 3.88 22.85
C SER A 326 -22.10 5.15 22.17
N GLN A 327 -21.18 5.89 22.82
CA GLN A 327 -20.54 7.07 22.22
C GLN A 327 -19.70 6.69 20.99
N ILE A 328 -18.97 5.57 21.07
CA ILE A 328 -18.15 5.08 19.94
C ILE A 328 -19.06 4.60 18.80
N LEU A 329 -20.13 3.87 19.12
CA LEU A 329 -21.11 3.42 18.14
C LEU A 329 -21.73 4.61 17.40
N TRP A 330 -22.17 5.65 18.13
CA TRP A 330 -22.71 6.87 17.54
C TRP A 330 -21.69 7.56 16.62
N LEU A 331 -20.44 7.69 17.06
CA LEU A 331 -19.37 8.30 16.27
C LEU A 331 -19.12 7.54 14.96
N ILE A 332 -19.10 6.20 15.01
CA ILE A 332 -18.94 5.36 13.81
C ILE A 332 -20.12 5.57 12.87
N LYS A 333 -21.36 5.53 13.39
CA LYS A 333 -22.56 5.77 12.57
C LYS A 333 -22.49 7.12 11.86
N TYR A 334 -22.24 8.19 12.62
CA TYR A 334 -22.13 9.55 12.10
C TYR A 334 -21.12 9.67 10.95
N ILE A 335 -19.91 9.14 11.14
CA ILE A 335 -18.84 9.25 10.14
C ILE A 335 -19.13 8.41 8.89
N VAL A 336 -19.71 7.23 9.08
CA VAL A 336 -20.11 6.38 7.95
C VAL A 336 -21.25 7.02 7.17
N SER A 337 -22.24 7.62 7.84
CA SER A 337 -23.33 8.37 7.20
C SER A 337 -22.81 9.48 6.30
N ILE A 338 -21.96 10.37 6.84
CA ILE A 338 -21.33 11.47 6.08
C ILE A 338 -20.58 10.91 4.86
N ARG A 339 -19.79 9.86 5.08
CA ARG A 339 -18.96 9.31 4.01
C ARG A 339 -19.80 8.67 2.91
N LEU A 340 -20.89 8.00 3.25
CA LEU A 340 -21.81 7.41 2.28
C LEU A 340 -22.47 8.48 1.42
N ILE A 341 -23.07 9.50 2.05
CA ILE A 341 -23.72 10.61 1.35
C ILE A 341 -22.74 11.27 0.37
N SER A 342 -21.50 11.52 0.81
CA SER A 342 -20.46 12.14 -0.04
C SER A 342 -20.00 11.28 -1.23
N CYS A 343 -20.30 9.98 -1.23
CA CYS A 343 -19.76 9.00 -2.20
C CYS A 343 -20.83 8.38 -3.10
N THR A 344 -22.09 8.80 -2.99
CA THR A 344 -23.23 8.24 -3.73
C THR A 344 -23.82 9.24 -4.72
N SER A 345 -24.27 8.75 -5.87
CA SER A 345 -25.01 9.55 -6.85
C SER A 345 -26.39 9.93 -6.32
N ARG A 346 -26.97 11.04 -6.79
CA ARG A 346 -28.32 11.55 -6.41
C ARG A 346 -29.43 10.48 -6.43
N VAL A 347 -29.30 9.44 -7.26
CA VAL A 347 -30.28 8.35 -7.42
C VAL A 347 -30.37 7.43 -6.19
N ASP A 348 -29.30 7.27 -5.40
CA ASP A 348 -29.29 6.42 -4.19
C ASP A 348 -29.60 7.22 -2.90
N GLU A 349 -29.71 8.55 -3.00
CA GLU A 349 -29.70 9.47 -1.85
C GLU A 349 -30.97 9.35 -0.99
N HIS A 350 -32.13 9.09 -1.61
CA HIS A 350 -33.40 8.88 -0.90
C HIS A 350 -33.40 7.58 -0.08
N ASP A 351 -32.96 6.47 -0.68
CA ASP A 351 -32.86 5.17 -0.01
C ASP A 351 -31.86 5.20 1.15
N ILE A 352 -30.75 5.92 0.97
CA ILE A 352 -29.74 6.09 2.01
C ILE A 352 -30.30 6.95 3.14
N THR A 353 -30.88 8.10 2.85
CA THR A 353 -31.40 9.01 3.88
C THR A 353 -32.53 8.35 4.68
N SER A 354 -33.42 7.60 4.02
CA SER A 354 -34.44 6.78 4.67
C SER A 354 -33.84 5.70 5.58
N ALA A 355 -32.78 5.02 5.13
CA ALA A 355 -32.10 4.00 5.94
C ALA A 355 -31.25 4.56 7.08
N LEU A 356 -30.76 5.81 6.98
CA LEU A 356 -29.96 6.47 8.02
C LEU A 356 -30.83 7.10 9.12
N ASN A 357 -32.06 7.51 8.79
CA ASN A 357 -33.01 8.14 9.71
C ASN A 357 -33.84 7.14 10.54
N GLN A 358 -33.69 5.84 10.27
CA GLN A 358 -34.25 4.71 11.05
C GLN A 358 -33.20 4.16 12.01
#